data_AF-A0A436EMD7-F1
#
_entry.id   AF-A0A436EMD7-F1
#
_cell.length_a   1.000
_cell.length_b   1.000
_cell.length_c   1.000
_cell.angle_alpha   90.00
_cell.angle_beta   90.00
_cell.angle_gamma   90.00
#
_symmetry.space_group_name_H-M   'P 1'
#
loop_
_entity.id
_entity.type
_entity.pdbx_description
1 polymer ?
#
loop_
_entity_poly.entity_id
_entity_poly.type
_entity_poly.pdbx_seq_one_letter_code
_entity_poly.pdbx_strand_id
1 'polypeptide(L)'
;MRDINFLTETNAKPIWHPMAHPAEMRANPPKVIMKGEGVMVTDIAGNTVLDAVGGLWNVNLGYSCDPIKQAIADQLSALPYYSGFRGTSTGPSIELAYELCEWFEPEGMVRTFFTSGGSDSVETALRLARQYWKIRGQADRTKFLALKKGYHGTHFGGASVNGNANFRRNYEPLLPGVFHIPAPWTFRNPFDETNPARLAKLCAKALEDEIAFQGGDTIAAFIMEPVLGAGGVIVPHESFMPLV
;
A
#
# COMPACT_ATOMS: atom_id res chain seq x y z
N MET A 1 -30.69 -11.69 -11.76
CA MET A 1 -29.36 -11.18 -12.16
C MET A 1 -29.31 -11.03 -13.67
N ARG A 2 -28.45 -10.15 -14.21
CA ARG A 2 -28.21 -10.05 -15.65
C ARG A 2 -27.51 -11.34 -16.14
N ASP A 3 -27.68 -11.68 -17.42
CA ASP A 3 -27.08 -12.88 -18.02
C ASP A 3 -25.63 -12.67 -18.45
N ILE A 4 -24.98 -13.76 -18.89
CA ILE A 4 -23.58 -13.77 -19.33
C ILE A 4 -23.36 -12.88 -20.56
N ASN A 5 -24.32 -12.85 -21.49
CA ASN A 5 -24.22 -12.05 -22.71
C ASN A 5 -24.18 -10.57 -22.36
N PHE A 6 -25.10 -10.11 -21.49
CA PHE A 6 -25.11 -8.74 -21.00
C PHE A 6 -23.78 -8.36 -20.34
N LEU A 7 -23.25 -9.20 -19.44
CA LEU A 7 -21.99 -8.90 -18.73
C LEU A 7 -20.81 -8.81 -19.71
N THR A 8 -20.73 -9.71 -20.68
CA THR A 8 -19.66 -9.74 -21.68
C THR A 8 -19.75 -8.53 -22.61
N GLU A 9 -20.93 -8.21 -23.11
CA GLU A 9 -21.15 -7.09 -24.03
C GLU A 9 -20.98 -5.72 -23.35
N THR A 10 -21.27 -5.63 -22.06
CA THR A 10 -21.17 -4.36 -21.32
C THR A 10 -19.83 -4.14 -20.64
N ASN A 11 -18.98 -5.15 -20.55
CA ASN A 11 -17.67 -5.07 -19.91
C ASN A 11 -16.82 -3.89 -20.45
N ALA A 12 -16.10 -3.21 -19.56
CA ALA A 12 -15.31 -2.00 -19.82
C ALA A 12 -16.04 -0.78 -20.43
N LYS A 13 -17.36 -0.85 -20.68
CA LYS A 13 -18.14 0.30 -21.18
C LYS A 13 -18.52 1.26 -20.04
N PRO A 14 -19.14 0.80 -18.93
CA PRO A 14 -19.50 1.68 -17.81
C PRO A 14 -18.44 1.73 -16.71
N ILE A 15 -17.38 0.91 -16.78
CA ILE A 15 -16.36 0.79 -15.73
C ILE A 15 -15.05 1.42 -16.21
N TRP A 16 -14.52 2.35 -15.41
CA TRP A 16 -13.13 2.79 -15.52
C TRP A 16 -12.26 1.88 -14.66
N HIS A 17 -11.46 1.05 -15.31
CA HIS A 17 -10.58 0.14 -14.62
C HIS A 17 -9.38 0.89 -14.03
N PRO A 18 -9.01 0.61 -12.76
CA PRO A 18 -7.87 1.25 -12.13
C PRO A 18 -6.57 0.90 -12.88
N MET A 19 -5.68 1.87 -13.03
CA MET A 19 -4.37 1.71 -13.67
C MET A 19 -4.41 1.12 -15.10
N ALA A 20 -5.50 1.32 -15.83
CA ALA A 20 -5.66 0.84 -17.20
C ALA A 20 -6.04 1.97 -18.16
N HIS A 21 -5.63 1.86 -19.43
CA HIS A 21 -6.02 2.82 -20.45
C HIS A 21 -7.48 2.57 -20.89
N PRO A 22 -8.40 3.54 -20.76
CA PRO A 22 -9.83 3.29 -21.01
C PRO A 22 -10.14 2.85 -22.45
N ALA A 23 -9.42 3.37 -23.45
CA ALA A 23 -9.63 2.93 -24.83
C ALA A 23 -9.12 1.51 -25.05
N GLU A 24 -8.06 1.10 -24.34
CA GLU A 24 -7.51 -0.25 -24.44
C GLU A 24 -8.48 -1.26 -23.84
N MET A 25 -9.06 -0.96 -22.67
CA MET A 25 -10.07 -1.83 -22.05
C MET A 25 -11.34 -1.95 -22.90
N ARG A 26 -11.70 -0.94 -23.71
CA ARG A 26 -12.83 -1.06 -24.64
C ARG A 26 -12.49 -1.87 -25.88
N ALA A 27 -11.27 -1.73 -26.42
CA ALA A 27 -10.82 -2.48 -27.58
C ALA A 27 -10.57 -3.96 -27.23
N ASN A 28 -10.01 -4.20 -26.04
CA ASN A 28 -9.67 -5.50 -25.49
C ASN A 28 -10.29 -5.63 -24.08
N PRO A 29 -11.58 -6.00 -23.98
CA PRO A 29 -12.26 -6.14 -22.70
C PRO A 29 -11.52 -7.08 -21.74
N PRO A 30 -11.35 -6.68 -20.46
CA PRO A 30 -10.64 -7.50 -19.48
C PRO A 30 -11.40 -8.79 -19.18
N LYS A 31 -10.72 -9.78 -18.59
CA LYS A 31 -11.38 -11.01 -18.15
C LYS A 31 -12.45 -10.70 -17.08
N VAL A 32 -13.60 -11.34 -17.20
CA VAL A 32 -14.66 -11.29 -16.18
C VAL A 32 -14.49 -12.49 -15.26
N ILE A 33 -14.06 -12.23 -14.01
CA ILE A 33 -13.89 -13.26 -12.97
C ILE A 33 -15.20 -13.43 -12.21
N MET A 34 -15.70 -14.65 -12.11
CA MET A 34 -17.06 -14.94 -11.60
C MET A 34 -17.07 -15.71 -10.29
N LYS A 35 -16.06 -16.54 -10.03
CA LYS A 35 -15.97 -17.37 -8.81
C LYS A 35 -14.53 -17.44 -8.31
N GLY A 36 -14.37 -17.67 -7.01
CA GLY A 36 -13.11 -18.07 -6.42
C GLY A 36 -13.34 -19.02 -5.27
N GLU A 37 -12.49 -20.03 -5.14
CA GLU A 37 -12.51 -21.01 -4.05
C GLU A 37 -11.07 -21.45 -3.73
N GLY A 38 -10.68 -21.38 -2.45
CA GLY A 38 -9.31 -21.67 -2.04
C GLY A 38 -8.32 -20.74 -2.77
N VAL A 39 -7.46 -21.29 -3.61
CA VAL A 39 -6.48 -20.52 -4.40
C VAL A 39 -6.87 -20.41 -5.90
N MET A 40 -8.04 -20.90 -6.28
CA MET A 40 -8.47 -20.96 -7.67
C MET A 40 -9.49 -19.86 -7.97
N VAL A 41 -9.44 -19.32 -9.19
CA VAL A 41 -10.44 -18.39 -9.73
C VAL A 41 -11.00 -18.91 -11.05
N THR A 42 -12.31 -18.71 -11.27
CA THR A 42 -13.02 -19.14 -12.47
C THR A 42 -13.58 -17.93 -13.21
N ASP A 43 -13.28 -17.82 -14.51
CA ASP A 43 -13.81 -16.75 -15.37
C ASP A 43 -15.24 -17.05 -15.87
N ILE A 44 -15.83 -16.08 -16.56
CA ILE A 44 -17.20 -16.17 -17.11
C ILE A 44 -17.38 -17.27 -18.16
N ALA A 45 -16.30 -17.72 -18.80
CA ALA A 45 -16.31 -18.83 -19.74
C ALA A 45 -16.13 -20.20 -19.05
N GLY A 46 -15.97 -20.22 -17.72
CA GLY A 46 -15.77 -21.44 -16.93
C GLY A 46 -14.31 -21.88 -16.83
N ASN A 47 -13.36 -21.11 -17.36
CA ASN A 47 -11.94 -21.47 -17.23
C ASN A 47 -11.49 -21.23 -15.80
N THR A 48 -10.89 -22.25 -15.19
CA THR A 48 -10.41 -22.19 -13.80
C THR A 48 -8.89 -22.18 -13.79
N VAL A 49 -8.30 -21.23 -13.08
CA VAL A 49 -6.84 -21.04 -12.98
C VAL A 49 -6.42 -20.82 -11.54
N LEU A 50 -5.17 -21.19 -11.23
CA LEU A 50 -4.51 -20.84 -9.97
C LEU A 50 -4.25 -19.34 -9.94
N ASP A 51 -4.70 -18.66 -8.90
CA ASP A 51 -4.22 -17.31 -8.59
C ASP A 51 -2.99 -17.39 -7.69
N ALA A 52 -1.82 -17.30 -8.32
CA ALA A 52 -0.54 -17.32 -7.63
C ALA A 52 -0.12 -15.95 -7.04
N VAL A 53 -0.97 -14.92 -7.15
CA VAL A 53 -0.73 -13.56 -6.65
C VAL A 53 -1.64 -13.24 -5.45
N GLY A 54 -2.75 -13.95 -5.30
CA GLY A 54 -3.74 -13.70 -4.24
C GLY A 54 -4.52 -12.40 -4.51
N GLY A 55 -5.07 -12.28 -5.72
CA GLY A 55 -5.73 -11.08 -6.25
C GLY A 55 -4.73 -9.97 -6.53
N LEU A 56 -4.56 -9.11 -5.54
CA LEU A 56 -3.52 -8.08 -5.53
C LEU A 56 -2.84 -8.11 -4.16
N TRP A 57 -2.17 -9.23 -3.86
CA TRP A 57 -1.37 -9.44 -2.65
C TRP A 57 -2.19 -9.38 -1.35
N ASN A 58 -3.48 -9.72 -1.38
CA ASN A 58 -4.38 -9.51 -0.23
C ASN A 58 -5.30 -10.68 0.12
N VAL A 59 -5.52 -11.65 -0.77
CA VAL A 59 -6.38 -12.82 -0.51
C VAL A 59 -5.60 -13.92 0.24
N ASN A 60 -5.04 -13.57 1.40
CA ASN A 60 -4.08 -14.44 2.12
C ASN A 60 -4.72 -15.71 2.70
N LEU A 61 -6.01 -15.68 3.02
CA LEU A 61 -6.77 -16.83 3.54
C LEU A 61 -7.49 -17.63 2.44
N GLY A 62 -7.21 -17.31 1.17
CA GLY A 62 -7.92 -17.88 0.04
C GLY A 62 -9.33 -17.31 -0.17
N TYR A 63 -9.92 -17.64 -1.31
CA TYR A 63 -11.24 -17.21 -1.71
C TYR A 63 -12.34 -18.01 -0.99
N SER A 64 -13.48 -17.33 -0.76
CA SER A 64 -14.71 -17.93 -0.23
C SER A 64 -14.61 -18.58 1.16
N CYS A 65 -13.71 -18.10 2.01
CA CYS A 65 -13.53 -18.54 3.40
C CYS A 65 -14.83 -18.45 4.23
N ASP A 66 -15.40 -19.60 4.61
CA ASP A 66 -16.68 -19.68 5.35
C ASP A 66 -16.68 -18.94 6.69
N PRO A 67 -15.65 -19.06 7.56
CA PRO A 67 -15.60 -18.30 8.81
C PRO A 67 -15.70 -16.78 8.60
N ILE A 68 -15.05 -16.23 7.58
CA ILE A 68 -15.10 -14.79 7.27
C ILE A 68 -16.49 -14.39 6.78
N LYS A 69 -17.10 -15.18 5.88
CA LYS A 69 -18.46 -14.91 5.38
C LYS A 69 -19.47 -14.89 6.51
N GLN A 70 -19.37 -15.84 7.44
CA GLN A 70 -20.26 -15.92 8.60
C GLN A 70 -20.07 -14.70 9.51
N ALA A 71 -18.83 -14.36 9.88
CA ALA A 71 -18.55 -13.19 10.73
C ALA A 71 -19.07 -11.88 10.12
N ILE A 72 -18.92 -11.69 8.81
CA ILE A 72 -19.47 -10.52 8.10
C ILE A 72 -21.00 -10.52 8.15
N ALA A 73 -21.64 -11.66 7.86
CA ALA A 73 -23.10 -11.77 7.85
C ALA A 73 -23.72 -11.50 9.23
N ASP A 74 -23.10 -12.04 10.28
CA ASP A 74 -23.54 -11.83 11.67
C ASP A 74 -23.41 -10.35 12.06
N GLN A 75 -22.28 -9.72 11.76
CA GLN A 75 -22.08 -8.31 12.07
C GLN A 75 -23.00 -7.40 11.25
N LEU A 76 -23.24 -7.68 9.97
CA LEU A 76 -24.19 -6.93 9.14
C LEU A 76 -25.62 -7.03 9.66
N SER A 77 -26.00 -8.19 10.21
CA SER A 77 -27.33 -8.41 10.79
C SER A 77 -27.49 -7.64 12.11
N ALA A 78 -26.43 -7.57 12.92
CA ALA A 78 -26.46 -6.90 14.22
C ALA A 78 -26.34 -5.37 14.10
N LEU A 79 -25.33 -4.88 13.38
CA LEU A 79 -25.07 -3.46 13.15
C LEU A 79 -24.21 -3.29 11.89
N PRO A 80 -24.80 -2.94 10.74
CA PRO A 80 -24.06 -2.84 9.48
C PRO A 80 -23.11 -1.64 9.45
N TYR A 81 -23.44 -0.56 10.16
CA TYR A 81 -22.59 0.62 10.28
C TYR A 81 -23.01 1.51 11.45
N TYR A 82 -22.02 2.03 12.18
CA TYR A 82 -22.14 3.26 12.97
C TYR A 82 -20.78 3.97 12.95
N SER A 83 -20.79 5.30 13.09
CA SER A 83 -19.56 6.08 13.02
C SER A 83 -18.67 5.86 14.25
N GLY A 84 -17.35 5.88 14.05
CA GLY A 84 -16.36 5.95 15.15
C GLY A 84 -15.98 7.37 15.57
N PHE A 85 -16.64 8.40 15.00
CA PHE A 85 -16.30 9.80 15.27
C PHE A 85 -16.77 10.23 16.66
N ARG A 86 -15.94 11.06 17.33
CA ARG A 86 -16.28 11.73 18.60
C ARG A 86 -16.60 10.76 19.76
N GLY A 87 -15.91 9.63 19.83
CA GLY A 87 -15.90 8.77 21.02
C GLY A 87 -16.91 7.63 20.99
N THR A 88 -17.40 7.25 19.82
CA THR A 88 -18.23 6.05 19.63
C THR A 88 -17.39 4.90 19.09
N SER A 89 -17.72 3.68 19.49
CA SER A 89 -17.01 2.46 19.09
C SER A 89 -17.99 1.30 18.94
N THR A 90 -17.54 0.23 18.29
CA THR A 90 -18.27 -1.04 18.20
C THR A 90 -17.47 -2.15 18.88
N GLY A 91 -18.13 -3.22 19.31
CA GLY A 91 -17.48 -4.41 19.87
C GLY A 91 -16.31 -4.89 19.00
N PRO A 92 -16.53 -5.19 17.71
CA PRO A 92 -15.46 -5.65 16.81
C PRO A 92 -14.30 -4.65 16.67
N SER A 93 -14.56 -3.35 16.69
CA SER A 93 -13.49 -2.34 16.60
C SER A 93 -12.60 -2.32 17.85
N ILE A 94 -13.16 -2.60 19.02
CA ILE A 94 -12.42 -2.66 20.29
C ILE A 94 -11.57 -3.94 20.31
N GLU A 95 -12.19 -5.09 20.00
CA GLU A 95 -11.52 -6.39 19.95
C GLU A 95 -10.36 -6.37 18.96
N LEU A 96 -10.58 -5.91 17.72
CA LEU A 96 -9.52 -5.81 16.73
C LEU A 96 -8.40 -4.85 17.15
N ALA A 97 -8.73 -3.72 17.78
CA ALA A 97 -7.70 -2.79 18.25
C ALA A 97 -6.85 -3.41 19.37
N TYR A 98 -7.47 -4.20 20.25
CA TYR A 98 -6.79 -4.92 21.32
C TYR A 98 -5.83 -5.99 20.74
N GLU A 99 -6.34 -6.87 19.88
CA GLU A 99 -5.55 -7.93 19.22
C GLU A 99 -4.36 -7.36 18.45
N LEU A 100 -4.53 -6.24 17.75
CA LEU A 100 -3.43 -5.58 17.05
C LEU A 100 -2.37 -5.01 18.00
N CYS A 101 -2.78 -4.46 19.16
CA CYS A 101 -1.82 -3.98 20.14
C CYS A 101 -1.04 -5.13 20.79
N GLU A 102 -1.67 -6.27 21.05
CA GLU A 102 -0.98 -7.47 21.54
C GLU A 102 -0.01 -8.02 20.50
N TRP A 103 -0.44 -8.12 19.23
CA TRP A 103 0.42 -8.62 18.16
C TRP A 103 1.68 -7.79 17.96
N PHE A 104 1.55 -6.46 18.02
CA PHE A 104 2.64 -5.51 17.80
C PHE A 104 3.24 -4.95 19.09
N GLU A 105 3.09 -5.67 20.21
CA GLU A 105 3.74 -5.36 21.48
C GLU A 105 5.28 -5.28 21.34
N PRO A 106 5.97 -6.20 20.63
CA PRO A 106 7.43 -6.13 20.48
C PRO A 106 7.93 -4.84 19.81
N GLU A 107 7.13 -4.26 18.92
CA GLU A 107 7.40 -2.97 18.26
C GLU A 107 6.97 -1.76 19.10
N GLY A 108 6.37 -1.97 20.27
CA GLY A 108 5.88 -0.92 21.15
C GLY A 108 4.65 -0.17 20.62
N MET A 109 3.86 -0.81 19.74
CA MET A 109 2.64 -0.21 19.21
C MET A 109 1.52 -0.25 20.25
N VAL A 110 0.85 0.89 20.47
CA VAL A 110 -0.11 1.04 21.58
C VAL A 110 -1.50 1.48 21.16
N ARG A 111 -1.69 1.88 19.89
CA ARG A 111 -2.95 2.42 19.37
C ARG A 111 -3.10 2.13 17.88
N THR A 112 -4.34 1.91 17.46
CA THR A 112 -4.70 1.66 16.06
C THR A 112 -5.63 2.75 15.53
N PHE A 113 -5.42 3.14 14.28
CA PHE A 113 -6.35 3.98 13.51
C PHE A 113 -6.80 3.20 12.27
N PHE A 114 -8.10 2.90 12.18
CA PHE A 114 -8.66 2.11 11.08
C PHE A 114 -8.97 2.99 9.86
N THR A 115 -8.69 2.45 8.68
CA THR A 115 -8.99 3.06 7.38
C THR A 115 -9.60 2.03 6.43
N SER A 116 -10.02 2.46 5.24
CA SER A 116 -10.62 1.57 4.24
C SER A 116 -9.59 0.92 3.30
N GLY A 117 -8.30 1.28 3.40
CA GLY A 117 -7.24 0.70 2.58
C GLY A 117 -5.89 1.39 2.73
N GLY A 118 -4.88 0.82 2.06
CA GLY A 118 -3.48 1.25 2.22
C GLY A 118 -3.22 2.71 1.86
N SER A 119 -3.84 3.25 0.80
CA SER A 119 -3.70 4.67 0.44
C SER A 119 -4.19 5.61 1.55
N ASP A 120 -5.30 5.28 2.21
CA ASP A 120 -5.83 6.06 3.34
C ASP A 120 -4.89 5.97 4.56
N SER A 121 -4.32 4.79 4.81
CA SER A 121 -3.36 4.55 5.89
C SER A 121 -2.08 5.37 5.70
N VAL A 122 -1.54 5.39 4.47
CA VAL A 122 -0.36 6.20 4.14
C VAL A 122 -0.67 7.68 4.30
N GLU A 123 -1.80 8.17 3.80
CA GLU A 123 -2.20 9.58 3.96
C GLU A 123 -2.32 9.97 5.44
N THR A 124 -2.86 9.07 6.26
CA THR A 124 -2.96 9.25 7.71
C THR A 124 -1.58 9.26 8.36
N ALA A 125 -0.68 8.33 8.03
CA ALA A 125 0.66 8.25 8.56
C ALA A 125 1.49 9.51 8.24
N LEU A 126 1.44 9.99 6.99
CA LEU A 126 2.15 11.21 6.57
C LEU A 126 1.64 12.44 7.34
N ARG A 127 0.33 12.54 7.56
CA ARG A 127 -0.26 13.63 8.35
C ARG A 127 0.14 13.55 9.82
N LEU A 128 0.11 12.36 10.42
CA LEU A 128 0.52 12.14 11.81
C LEU A 128 2.00 12.49 12.02
N ALA A 129 2.89 12.10 11.10
CA ALA A 129 4.31 12.44 11.17
C ALA A 129 4.53 13.97 11.23
N ARG A 130 3.86 14.74 10.36
CA ARG A 130 3.90 16.21 10.41
C ARG A 130 3.29 16.78 11.68
N GLN A 131 2.11 16.26 12.09
CA GLN A 131 1.42 16.75 13.28
C GLN A 131 2.25 16.54 14.54
N TYR A 132 2.91 15.39 14.66
CA TYR A 132 3.84 15.08 15.75
C TYR A 132 4.88 16.19 15.91
N TRP A 133 5.59 16.53 14.84
CA TRP A 133 6.64 17.55 14.92
C TRP A 133 6.12 18.95 15.23
N LYS A 134 4.93 19.32 14.73
CA LYS A 134 4.27 20.57 15.12
C LYS A 134 4.00 20.63 16.63
N ILE A 135 3.48 19.55 17.21
CA ILE A 135 3.22 19.46 18.66
C ILE A 135 4.54 19.49 19.45
N ARG A 136 5.63 18.93 18.90
CA ARG A 136 6.98 18.99 19.49
C ARG A 136 7.69 20.33 19.30
N GLY A 137 7.04 21.33 18.70
CA GLY A 137 7.63 22.66 18.48
C GLY A 137 8.63 22.75 17.32
N GLN A 138 8.71 21.73 16.46
CA GLN A 138 9.61 21.67 15.30
C GLN A 138 8.79 21.73 14.00
N ALA A 139 8.08 22.83 13.80
CA ALA A 139 7.08 22.95 12.72
C ALA A 139 7.67 22.90 11.29
N ASP A 140 8.98 23.12 11.14
CA ASP A 140 9.68 23.08 9.84
C ASP A 140 9.88 21.64 9.32
N ARG A 141 9.70 20.62 10.18
CA ARG A 141 9.73 19.20 9.81
C ARG A 141 8.51 18.81 9.00
N THR A 142 8.59 19.04 7.70
CA THR A 142 7.51 18.84 6.74
C THR A 142 7.88 17.92 5.59
N LYS A 143 9.17 17.72 5.31
CA LYS A 143 9.65 16.92 4.18
C LYS A 143 9.55 15.42 4.45
N PHE A 144 9.46 14.63 3.39
CA PHE A 144 9.45 13.17 3.45
C PHE A 144 10.55 12.58 2.59
N LEU A 145 11.11 11.47 3.05
CA LEU A 145 12.05 10.65 2.30
C LEU A 145 11.39 9.30 1.98
N ALA A 146 11.62 8.79 0.78
CA ALA A 146 11.12 7.47 0.36
C ALA A 146 12.12 6.74 -0.53
N LEU A 147 11.92 5.44 -0.73
CA LEU A 147 12.72 4.66 -1.68
C LEU A 147 12.21 4.85 -3.12
N LYS A 148 13.13 5.01 -4.07
CA LYS A 148 12.83 4.68 -5.48
C LYS A 148 12.36 3.22 -5.54
N LYS A 149 11.44 2.90 -6.45
CA LYS A 149 10.74 1.60 -6.52
C LYS A 149 9.71 1.30 -5.42
N GLY A 150 9.63 2.08 -4.35
CA GLY A 150 8.59 1.89 -3.32
C GLY A 150 7.18 2.20 -3.85
N TYR A 151 6.17 1.55 -3.31
CA TYR A 151 4.75 1.78 -3.59
C TYR A 151 3.99 2.08 -2.31
N HIS A 152 3.32 3.23 -2.29
CA HIS A 152 2.64 3.74 -1.09
C HIS A 152 1.22 4.24 -1.40
N GLY A 153 0.56 3.58 -2.35
CA GLY A 153 -0.80 3.93 -2.76
C GLY A 153 -0.86 5.03 -3.82
N THR A 154 -2.06 5.52 -4.06
CA THR A 154 -2.42 6.37 -5.23
C THR A 154 -3.13 7.66 -4.86
N HIS A 155 -3.39 7.92 -3.57
CA HIS A 155 -3.82 9.25 -3.10
C HIS A 155 -2.70 10.26 -3.29
N PHE A 156 -2.98 11.56 -3.29
CA PHE A 156 -1.93 12.55 -3.53
C PHE A 156 -0.73 12.43 -2.60
N GLY A 157 -0.89 12.21 -1.29
CA GLY A 157 0.24 12.00 -0.37
C GLY A 157 1.00 10.71 -0.70
N GLY A 158 0.29 9.59 -0.82
CA GLY A 158 0.87 8.29 -1.17
C GLY A 158 1.58 8.26 -2.53
N ALA A 159 0.99 8.88 -3.55
CA ALA A 159 1.58 9.07 -4.87
C ALA A 159 2.85 9.93 -4.79
N SER A 160 2.86 10.98 -3.96
CA SER A 160 4.04 11.84 -3.78
C SER A 160 5.25 11.07 -3.29
N VAL A 161 5.06 10.16 -2.32
CA VAL A 161 6.12 9.31 -1.77
C VAL A 161 6.35 8.03 -2.58
N ASN A 162 5.64 7.84 -3.69
CA ASN A 162 5.78 6.65 -4.53
C ASN A 162 7.07 6.70 -5.35
N GLY A 163 7.87 5.63 -5.26
CA GLY A 163 9.14 5.50 -5.96
C GLY A 163 9.05 5.14 -7.44
N ASN A 164 7.84 5.07 -8.02
CA ASN A 164 7.62 4.69 -9.40
C ASN A 164 6.80 5.75 -10.16
N ALA A 165 7.37 6.23 -11.28
CA ALA A 165 6.79 7.27 -12.12
C ALA A 165 5.40 6.92 -12.67
N ASN A 166 5.07 5.63 -12.82
CA ASN A 166 3.76 5.18 -13.30
C ASN A 166 2.60 5.61 -12.38
N PHE A 167 2.85 5.77 -11.09
CA PHE A 167 1.84 6.24 -10.12
C PHE A 167 1.88 7.76 -9.92
N ARG A 168 2.83 8.45 -10.55
CA ARG A 168 3.11 9.87 -10.31
C ARG A 168 2.80 10.75 -11.50
N ARG A 169 3.38 10.42 -12.66
CA ARG A 169 3.49 11.31 -13.83
C ARG A 169 2.17 11.93 -14.27
N ASN A 170 1.07 11.19 -14.20
CA ASN A 170 -0.23 11.66 -14.68
C ASN A 170 -0.94 12.61 -13.70
N TYR A 171 -0.43 12.75 -12.48
CA TYR A 171 -1.02 13.55 -11.41
C TYR A 171 -0.10 14.65 -10.90
N GLU A 172 1.06 14.86 -11.56
CA GLU A 172 1.98 15.93 -11.20
C GLU A 172 1.36 17.31 -11.52
N PRO A 173 1.67 18.36 -10.71
CA PRO A 173 2.58 18.35 -9.56
C PRO A 173 1.99 17.68 -8.29
N LEU A 174 2.84 16.97 -7.57
CA LEU A 174 2.51 16.25 -6.33
C LEU A 174 2.91 17.08 -5.08
N LEU A 175 2.81 16.50 -3.88
CA LEU A 175 3.17 17.17 -2.63
C LEU A 175 4.62 17.65 -2.67
N PRO A 176 4.90 18.93 -2.35
CA PRO A 176 6.26 19.44 -2.31
C PRO A 176 7.03 18.86 -1.13
N GLY A 177 8.36 18.82 -1.25
CA GLY A 177 9.26 18.38 -0.20
C GLY A 177 9.32 16.85 -0.03
N VAL A 178 9.15 16.10 -1.11
CA VAL A 178 9.33 14.64 -1.11
C VAL A 178 10.52 14.24 -1.96
N PHE A 179 11.47 13.54 -1.35
CA PHE A 179 12.74 13.16 -1.98
C PHE A 179 12.92 11.64 -1.97
N HIS A 180 13.57 11.11 -3.00
CA HIS A 180 13.64 9.68 -3.24
C HIS A 180 15.08 9.19 -3.33
N ILE A 181 15.46 8.29 -2.43
CA ILE A 181 16.78 7.68 -2.40
C ILE A 181 16.82 6.35 -3.18
N PRO A 182 17.98 5.87 -3.64
CA PRO A 182 18.07 4.60 -4.37
C PRO A 182 17.58 3.41 -3.53
N ALA A 183 16.77 2.52 -4.10
CA ALA A 183 16.48 1.23 -3.46
C ALA A 183 17.66 0.26 -3.60
N PRO A 184 17.84 -0.66 -2.62
CA PRO A 184 18.91 -1.66 -2.62
C PRO A 184 18.62 -2.82 -3.60
N TRP A 185 18.43 -2.50 -4.88
CA TRP A 185 18.16 -3.46 -5.96
C TRP A 185 19.44 -3.82 -6.71
N THR A 186 20.03 -4.99 -6.43
CA THR A 186 21.31 -5.42 -7.02
C THR A 186 21.29 -5.50 -8.54
N PHE A 187 20.14 -5.80 -9.15
CA PHE A 187 20.04 -5.92 -10.62
C PHE A 187 20.04 -4.57 -11.34
N ARG A 188 19.48 -3.50 -10.76
CA ARG A 188 19.60 -2.14 -11.31
C ARG A 188 19.71 -1.12 -10.19
N ASN A 189 20.92 -0.63 -9.99
CA ASN A 189 21.24 0.43 -9.04
C ASN A 189 22.19 1.45 -9.70
N PRO A 190 22.24 2.69 -9.18
CA PRO A 190 23.08 3.74 -9.76
C PRO A 190 24.57 3.60 -9.42
N PHE A 191 24.98 2.54 -8.70
CA PHE A 191 26.33 2.38 -8.15
C PHE A 191 27.14 1.27 -8.85
N ASP A 192 26.54 0.57 -9.82
CA ASP A 192 27.13 -0.62 -10.46
C ASP A 192 27.59 -1.69 -9.44
N GLU A 193 26.87 -1.79 -8.32
CA GLU A 193 27.22 -2.69 -7.21
C GLU A 193 26.31 -3.92 -7.21
N THR A 194 26.92 -5.11 -7.21
CA THR A 194 26.22 -6.39 -7.24
C THR A 194 26.22 -7.10 -5.89
N ASN A 195 27.12 -6.72 -4.98
CA ASN A 195 27.13 -7.24 -3.62
C ASN A 195 25.99 -6.59 -2.80
N PRO A 196 25.00 -7.36 -2.32
CA PRO A 196 23.81 -6.81 -1.69
C PRO A 196 24.10 -6.07 -0.36
N ALA A 197 25.09 -6.53 0.42
CA ALA A 197 25.48 -5.88 1.68
C ALA A 197 26.20 -4.54 1.44
N ARG A 198 27.07 -4.47 0.41
CA ARG A 198 27.72 -3.22 0.01
C ARG A 198 26.71 -2.24 -0.58
N LEU A 199 25.79 -2.72 -1.42
CA LEU A 199 24.72 -1.90 -1.98
C LEU A 199 23.81 -1.32 -0.88
N ALA A 200 23.46 -2.10 0.14
CA ALA A 200 22.70 -1.62 1.30
C ALA A 200 23.40 -0.43 1.98
N LYS A 201 24.73 -0.51 2.18
CA LYS A 201 25.52 0.61 2.75
C LYS A 201 25.56 1.82 1.84
N LEU A 202 25.64 1.65 0.52
CA LEU A 202 25.61 2.76 -0.45
C LEU A 202 24.25 3.46 -0.47
N CYS A 203 23.16 2.69 -0.40
CA CYS A 203 21.80 3.25 -0.27
C CYS A 203 21.62 4.00 1.06
N ALA A 204 22.10 3.46 2.19
CA ALA A 204 22.06 4.14 3.49
C ALA A 204 22.93 5.42 3.50
N LYS A 205 24.10 5.39 2.86
CA LYS A 205 24.95 6.58 2.69
C LYS A 205 24.23 7.67 1.89
N ALA A 206 23.52 7.30 0.82
CA ALA A 206 22.71 8.23 0.03
C ALA A 206 21.53 8.81 0.83
N LEU A 207 20.94 8.04 1.77
CA LEU A 207 19.95 8.55 2.71
C LEU A 207 20.55 9.61 3.64
N GLU A 208 21.70 9.33 4.23
CA GLU A 208 22.41 10.28 5.10
C GLU A 208 22.78 11.57 4.35
N ASP A 209 23.27 11.45 3.10
CA ASP A 209 23.60 12.62 2.27
C ASP A 209 22.36 13.47 1.96
N GLU A 210 21.22 12.85 1.64
CA GLU A 210 19.97 13.58 1.39
C GLU A 210 19.45 14.25 2.68
N ILE A 211 19.56 13.59 3.84
CA ILE A 211 19.22 14.19 5.14
C ILE A 211 20.08 15.43 5.40
N ALA A 212 21.39 15.35 5.17
CA ALA A 212 22.31 16.47 5.37
C ALA A 212 22.01 17.62 4.39
N PHE A 213 21.74 17.32 3.12
CA PHE A 213 21.43 18.31 2.10
C PHE A 213 20.11 19.05 2.37
N GLN A 214 19.07 18.32 2.79
CA GLN A 214 17.75 18.91 3.07
C GLN A 214 17.70 19.65 4.41
N GLY A 215 18.61 19.34 5.33
CA GLY A 215 18.51 19.72 6.74
C GLY A 215 17.65 18.73 7.52
N GLY A 216 18.27 17.97 8.41
CA GLY A 216 17.60 16.92 9.19
C GLY A 216 16.47 17.44 10.08
N ASP A 217 16.50 18.72 10.44
CA ASP A 217 15.47 19.48 11.15
C ASP A 217 14.28 19.93 10.28
N THR A 218 14.29 19.58 8.99
CA THR A 218 13.18 19.84 8.06
C THR A 218 12.46 18.57 7.60
N ILE A 219 12.95 17.39 7.99
CA ILE A 219 12.41 16.08 7.61
C ILE A 219 11.48 15.55 8.70
N ALA A 220 10.26 15.19 8.29
CA ALA A 220 9.23 14.64 9.14
C ALA A 220 9.36 13.12 9.32
N ALA A 221 9.59 12.38 8.23
CA ALA A 221 9.70 10.93 8.24
C ALA A 221 10.40 10.37 6.99
N PHE A 222 10.94 9.16 7.14
CA PHE A 222 11.29 8.25 6.06
C PHE A 222 10.24 7.13 6.01
N ILE A 223 9.79 6.76 4.80
CA ILE A 223 8.82 5.69 4.57
C ILE A 223 9.37 4.64 3.61
N MET A 224 9.21 3.36 3.94
CA MET A 224 9.61 2.25 3.10
C MET A 224 8.75 1.01 3.33
N GLU A 225 8.64 0.17 2.31
CA GLU A 225 8.18 -1.21 2.44
C GLU A 225 9.34 -2.10 2.92
N PRO A 226 9.10 -3.11 3.77
CA PRO A 226 10.13 -4.06 4.15
C PRO A 226 10.72 -4.85 2.98
N VAL A 227 9.85 -5.31 2.09
CA VAL A 227 10.16 -5.87 0.77
C VAL A 227 9.34 -5.06 -0.22
N LEU A 228 9.96 -4.48 -1.24
CA LEU A 228 9.25 -3.60 -2.17
C LEU A 228 8.39 -4.47 -3.10
N GLY A 229 7.07 -4.45 -2.91
CA GLY A 229 6.13 -5.33 -3.59
C GLY A 229 5.95 -4.93 -5.05
N ALA A 230 5.15 -3.88 -5.30
CA ALA A 230 4.85 -3.40 -6.65
C ALA A 230 6.08 -2.82 -7.38
N GLY A 231 7.18 -2.57 -6.66
CA GLY A 231 8.49 -2.25 -7.22
C GLY A 231 9.14 -3.39 -8.00
N GLY A 232 8.68 -4.63 -7.79
CA GLY A 232 9.17 -5.83 -8.47
C GLY A 232 9.66 -6.93 -7.53
N VAL A 233 9.06 -7.08 -6.34
CA VAL A 233 9.46 -8.04 -5.31
C VAL A 233 10.96 -7.93 -5.01
N ILE A 234 11.38 -6.73 -4.60
CA ILE A 234 12.78 -6.43 -4.32
C ILE A 234 13.02 -6.67 -2.83
N VAL A 235 13.75 -7.73 -2.51
CA VAL A 235 14.14 -8.10 -1.15
C VAL A 235 15.45 -7.38 -0.79
N PRO A 236 15.45 -6.40 0.13
CA PRO A 236 16.69 -5.80 0.60
C PRO A 236 17.58 -6.83 1.29
N HIS A 237 18.89 -6.58 1.30
CA HIS A 237 19.80 -7.33 2.18
C HIS A 237 19.37 -7.11 3.65
N GLU A 238 19.50 -8.12 4.51
CA GLU A 238 19.15 -8.04 5.94
C GLU A 238 19.82 -6.87 6.67
N SER A 239 21.00 -6.46 6.21
CA SER A 239 21.72 -5.32 6.77
C SER A 239 21.12 -3.96 6.41
N PHE A 240 20.15 -3.87 5.50
CA PHE A 240 19.64 -2.57 5.04
C PHE A 240 18.76 -1.90 6.10
N MET A 241 17.76 -2.60 6.64
CA MET A 241 16.85 -2.03 7.64
C MET A 241 17.56 -1.51 8.90
N PRO A 242 18.55 -2.21 9.49
CA PRO A 242 19.27 -1.67 10.65
C PRO A 242 20.12 -0.42 10.36
N LEU A 243 20.35 -0.08 9.08
CA LEU A 243 21.16 1.08 8.68
C LEU A 243 20.32 2.34 8.44
N VAL A 244 19.00 2.24 8.34
CA VAL A 244 18.09 3.33 7.92
C VAL A 244 17.11 3.75 8.99
#